data_AF-A0A6B3CPE8-F1
#
_entry.id   AF-A0A6B3CPE8-F1
#
_cell.length_a   1.000
_cell.length_b   1.000
_cell.length_c   1.000
_cell.angle_alpha   90.00
_cell.angle_beta   90.00
_cell.angle_gamma   90.00
#
_symmetry.space_group_name_H-M   'P 1'
#
loop_
_entity.id
_entity.type
_entity.pdbx_description
1 polymer ?
#
loop_
_entity_poly.entity_id
_entity_poly.type
_entity_poly.pdbx_seq_one_letter_code
_entity_poly.pdbx_strand_id
1 'polypeptide(L)'
;TLARAPGGRAFTEEDLALVDDLVHSLALGVDNARLYQDTRSIAERLQRSLLPVLPQVEGLQLAARYAASSATAQVGGDWYDSFLLPHGDTGLVIGDVTGHDLDAAIAMSQLRSMF
;
A
#
# COMPACT_ATOMS: atom_id res chain seq x y z
N THR A 1 17.80 -25.77 -12.38
CA THR A 1 18.56 -27.02 -12.60
C THR A 1 18.04 -28.10 -11.67
N LEU A 2 17.43 -29.16 -12.20
CA LEU A 2 17.02 -30.31 -11.38
C LEU A 2 18.27 -31.08 -10.95
N ALA A 3 18.40 -31.33 -9.65
CA ALA A 3 19.51 -32.10 -9.08
C ALA A 3 19.01 -33.48 -8.63
N ARG A 4 19.86 -34.49 -8.80
CA ARG A 4 19.56 -35.89 -8.48
C ARG A 4 20.54 -36.38 -7.42
N ALA A 5 20.05 -37.13 -6.43
CA ALA A 5 20.92 -37.88 -5.51
C ALA A 5 21.52 -39.11 -6.21
N PRO A 6 22.78 -39.49 -5.92
CA PRO A 6 23.38 -40.70 -6.49
C PRO A 6 22.54 -41.94 -6.16
N GLY A 7 22.10 -42.68 -7.18
CA GLY A 7 21.31 -43.91 -7.04
C GLY A 7 19.77 -43.79 -7.21
N GLY A 8 19.23 -42.61 -7.50
CA GLY A 8 17.78 -42.43 -7.71
C GLY A 8 17.27 -42.86 -9.10
N ARG A 9 16.02 -43.36 -9.18
CA ARG A 9 15.33 -43.79 -10.43
C ARG A 9 15.37 -42.70 -11.51
N ALA A 10 15.42 -43.10 -12.79
CA ALA A 10 15.34 -42.16 -13.92
C ALA A 10 14.08 -41.29 -13.82
N PHE A 11 14.16 -40.03 -14.26
CA PHE A 11 12.95 -39.20 -14.31
C PHE A 11 12.01 -39.79 -15.35
N THR A 12 10.75 -39.93 -14.97
CA THR A 12 9.69 -40.35 -15.87
C THR A 12 9.01 -39.13 -16.49
N GLU A 13 8.23 -39.35 -17.53
CA GLU A 13 7.38 -38.31 -18.14
C GLU A 13 6.40 -37.71 -17.12
N GLU A 14 5.93 -38.54 -16.17
CA GLU A 14 5.12 -38.10 -15.03
C GLU A 14 5.86 -37.16 -14.08
N ASP A 15 7.16 -37.41 -13.81
CA ASP A 15 7.98 -36.49 -12.99
C ASP A 15 8.16 -35.15 -13.71
N LEU A 16 8.29 -35.15 -15.03
CA LEU A 16 8.42 -33.94 -15.83
C LEU A 16 7.12 -33.13 -15.86
N ALA A 17 5.97 -33.80 -16.04
CA ALA A 17 4.66 -33.16 -16.01
C ALA A 17 4.38 -32.50 -14.65
N LEU A 18 4.69 -33.19 -13.56
CA LEU A 18 4.57 -32.63 -12.21
C LEU A 18 5.46 -31.40 -12.00
N VAL A 19 6.69 -31.42 -12.51
CA VAL A 19 7.59 -30.26 -12.44
C VAL A 19 7.04 -29.10 -13.26
N ASP A 20 6.48 -29.35 -14.43
CA ASP A 20 5.90 -28.31 -15.28
C ASP A 20 4.70 -27.63 -14.59
N ASP A 21 3.78 -28.42 -14.03
CA ASP A 21 2.63 -27.91 -13.26
C ASP A 21 3.07 -27.08 -12.05
N LEU A 22 4.09 -27.57 -11.33
CA LEU A 22 4.64 -26.86 -10.18
C LEU A 22 5.30 -25.53 -10.59
N VAL A 23 6.11 -25.55 -11.66
CA VAL A 23 6.76 -24.34 -12.19
C VAL A 23 5.71 -23.34 -12.64
N HIS A 24 4.65 -23.79 -13.32
CA HIS A 24 3.56 -22.93 -13.76
C HIS A 24 2.83 -22.28 -12.59
N SER A 25 2.47 -23.06 -11.56
CA SER A 25 1.82 -22.55 -10.35
C SER A 25 2.69 -21.53 -9.61
N LEU A 26 3.99 -21.83 -9.47
CA LEU A 26 4.94 -20.91 -8.84
C LEU A 26 5.13 -19.63 -9.65
N ALA A 27 5.25 -19.73 -10.98
CA ALA A 27 5.39 -18.57 -11.85
C ALA A 27 4.20 -17.62 -11.69
N LEU A 28 2.97 -18.16 -11.73
CA LEU A 28 1.75 -17.38 -11.55
C LEU A 28 1.67 -16.72 -10.16
N GLY A 29 2.12 -17.44 -9.12
CA GLY A 29 2.23 -16.89 -7.77
C GLY A 29 3.24 -15.74 -7.67
N VAL A 30 4.41 -15.88 -8.31
CA VAL A 30 5.46 -14.85 -8.35
C VAL A 30 5.01 -13.63 -9.13
N ASP A 31 4.37 -13.82 -10.30
CA ASP A 31 3.87 -12.73 -11.12
C ASP A 31 2.77 -11.94 -10.39
N ASN A 32 1.85 -12.64 -9.73
CA ASN A 32 0.85 -12.00 -8.87
C ASN A 32 1.52 -11.20 -7.75
N ALA A 33 2.46 -11.79 -7.02
CA ALA A 33 3.17 -11.11 -5.94
C ALA A 33 3.88 -9.83 -6.42
N ARG A 34 4.49 -9.87 -7.61
CA ARG A 34 5.13 -8.72 -8.23
C ARG A 34 4.13 -7.62 -8.59
N LEU A 35 3.01 -7.97 -9.23
CA LEU A 35 1.94 -7.02 -9.54
C LEU A 35 1.35 -6.36 -8.29
N TYR A 36 1.18 -7.12 -7.21
CA TYR A 36 0.73 -6.58 -5.92
C TYR A 36 1.75 -5.60 -5.33
N GLN A 37 3.05 -5.94 -5.38
CA GLN A 37 4.12 -5.07 -4.88
C GLN A 37 4.20 -3.76 -5.68
N ASP A 38 4.09 -3.81 -6.99
CA ASP A 38 4.13 -2.63 -7.87
C ASP A 38 2.93 -1.71 -7.60
N THR A 39 1.72 -2.27 -7.56
CA THR A 39 0.50 -1.51 -7.25
C THR A 39 0.59 -0.85 -5.87
N ARG A 40 1.09 -1.58 -4.87
CA ARG A 40 1.30 -1.06 -3.51
C ARG A 40 2.30 0.11 -3.50
N SER A 41 3.43 -0.04 -4.18
CA SER A 41 4.46 1.01 -4.27
C SER A 41 3.90 2.30 -4.88
N ILE A 42 3.08 2.19 -5.92
CA ILE A 42 2.42 3.33 -6.56
C ILE A 42 1.44 4.01 -5.59
N ALA A 43 0.57 3.24 -4.94
CA ALA A 43 -0.39 3.77 -3.96
C ALA A 43 0.30 4.49 -2.80
N GLU A 44 1.35 3.89 -2.23
CA GLU A 44 2.13 4.50 -1.14
C GLU A 44 2.79 5.83 -1.58
N ARG A 45 3.32 5.90 -2.81
CA ARG A 45 3.92 7.12 -3.35
C ARG A 45 2.89 8.22 -3.59
N LEU A 46 1.74 7.87 -4.18
CA LEU A 46 0.64 8.81 -4.39
C LEU A 46 0.17 9.37 -3.05
N GLN A 47 -0.11 8.51 -2.06
CA GLN A 47 -0.57 8.95 -0.75
C GLN A 47 0.45 9.84 -0.02
N ARG A 48 1.74 9.48 -0.02
CA ARG A 48 2.79 10.35 0.56
C ARG A 48 2.84 11.73 -0.10
N SER A 49 2.49 11.85 -1.39
CA SER A 49 2.40 13.14 -2.06
C SER A 49 1.16 13.95 -1.68
N LEU A 50 0.12 13.28 -1.15
CA LEU A 50 -1.13 13.90 -0.70
C LEU A 50 -1.09 14.31 0.77
N LEU A 51 -0.20 13.72 1.59
CA LEU A 51 -0.07 14.05 3.00
C LEU A 51 0.50 15.47 3.20
N PRO A 52 -0.16 16.33 4.02
CA PRO A 52 0.31 17.68 4.27
C PRO A 52 1.59 17.70 5.10
N VAL A 53 2.43 18.72 4.85
CA VAL A 53 3.55 19.06 5.73
C VAL A 53 2.97 19.61 7.02
N LEU A 54 3.27 18.96 8.14
CA LEU A 54 2.80 19.41 9.45
C LEU A 54 3.44 20.77 9.80
N PRO A 55 2.66 21.77 10.24
CA PRO A 55 3.20 23.06 10.64
C PRO A 55 4.07 22.92 11.88
N GLN A 56 5.08 23.79 12.01
CA GLN A 56 5.83 23.93 13.26
C GLN A 56 5.08 24.91 14.16
N VAL A 57 4.70 24.44 15.36
CA VAL A 57 3.97 25.24 16.33
C VAL A 57 4.74 25.25 17.64
N GLU A 58 4.98 26.45 18.19
CA GLU A 58 5.69 26.60 19.46
C GLU A 58 4.92 25.90 20.59
N GLY A 59 5.59 25.01 21.32
CA GLY A 59 4.99 24.22 22.40
C GLY A 59 4.26 22.94 21.97
N LEU A 60 4.18 22.62 20.67
CA LEU A 60 3.57 21.38 20.15
C LEU A 60 4.53 20.61 19.24
N GLN A 61 4.63 19.29 19.47
CA GLN A 61 5.34 18.39 18.57
C GLN A 61 4.33 17.56 17.78
N LEU A 62 4.25 17.82 16.48
CA LEU A 62 3.38 17.10 15.56
C LEU A 62 4.18 16.03 14.80
N ALA A 63 3.68 14.80 14.81
CA ALA A 63 4.23 13.69 14.05
C ALA A 63 3.08 12.86 13.47
N ALA A 64 3.23 12.41 12.23
CA ALA A 64 2.25 11.56 11.57
C ALA A 64 2.94 10.34 10.95
N ARG A 65 2.27 9.20 11.07
CA ARG A 65 2.70 7.95 10.43
C ARG A 65 1.48 7.26 9.85
N TYR A 66 1.45 7.18 8.52
CA TYR A 66 0.46 6.39 7.82
C TYR A 66 0.92 4.93 7.71
N ALA A 67 0.05 3.98 8.05
CA ALA A 67 0.30 2.55 7.92
C ALA A 67 -0.93 1.87 7.32
N ALA A 68 -0.84 1.42 6.06
CA ALA A 68 -1.95 0.78 5.37
C ALA A 68 -2.31 -0.58 5.99
N SER A 69 -3.61 -0.86 6.12
CA SER A 69 -4.16 -2.15 6.54
C SER A 69 -4.47 -3.00 5.31
N SER A 70 -3.72 -4.09 5.12
CA SER A 70 -3.94 -5.20 4.17
C SER A 70 -3.43 -5.08 2.71
N ALA A 71 -3.19 -6.26 2.14
CA ALA A 71 -2.32 -6.54 0.98
C ALA A 71 -2.96 -6.33 -0.40
N THR A 72 -4.26 -6.09 -0.46
CA THR A 72 -4.97 -5.72 -1.68
C THR A 72 -5.02 -4.22 -1.75
N ALA A 73 -4.11 -3.65 -2.55
CA ALA A 73 -3.90 -2.23 -2.73
C ALA A 73 -5.22 -1.45 -2.84
N GLN A 74 -5.56 -0.77 -1.77
CA GLN A 74 -6.66 0.16 -1.69
C GLN A 74 -6.14 1.31 -0.85
N VAL A 75 -6.14 2.50 -1.47
CA VAL A 75 -5.78 3.76 -0.83
C VAL A 75 -6.63 3.85 0.44
N GLY A 76 -6.04 3.64 1.61
CA GLY A 76 -6.80 3.64 2.86
C GLY A 76 -7.40 5.03 3.10
N GLY A 77 -8.65 5.03 3.56
CA GLY A 77 -9.48 6.22 3.77
C GLY A 77 -9.04 7.12 4.93
N ASP A 78 -8.04 6.70 5.70
CA ASP A 78 -7.48 7.50 6.79
C ASP A 78 -6.69 8.70 6.24
N TRP A 79 -7.04 9.91 6.67
CA TRP A 79 -6.32 11.14 6.36
C TRP A 79 -6.20 12.04 7.59
N TYR A 80 -5.24 12.96 7.53
CA TYR A 80 -5.06 13.99 8.55
C TYR A 80 -4.68 15.32 7.90
N ASP A 81 -5.00 16.43 8.57
CA ASP A 81 -4.51 17.77 8.21
C ASP A 81 -4.27 18.62 9.47
N SER A 82 -3.35 19.57 9.36
CA SER A 82 -2.97 20.46 10.46
C SER A 82 -2.65 21.85 9.93
N PHE A 83 -3.25 22.87 10.55
CA PHE A 83 -3.12 24.27 10.13
C PHE A 83 -3.23 25.23 11.30
N LEU A 84 -2.73 26.45 11.11
CA LEU A 84 -2.82 27.54 12.09
C LEU A 84 -4.11 28.33 11.88
N LEU A 85 -4.82 28.60 12.96
CA LEU A 85 -6.01 29.47 12.97
C LEU A 85 -5.58 30.95 13.09
N PRO A 86 -6.45 31.91 12.71
CA PRO A 86 -6.13 33.34 12.73
C PRO A 86 -5.67 33.92 14.09
N HIS A 87 -5.94 33.22 15.18
CA HIS A 87 -5.60 33.64 16.55
C HIS A 87 -4.40 32.89 17.15
N GLY A 88 -3.71 32.06 16.37
CA GLY A 88 -2.52 31.31 16.79
C GLY A 88 -2.80 29.91 17.33
N ASP A 89 -4.07 29.54 17.49
CA ASP A 89 -4.48 28.17 17.82
C ASP A 89 -4.15 27.21 16.67
N THR A 90 -3.91 25.94 17.01
CA THR A 90 -3.63 24.89 16.01
C THR A 90 -4.86 24.01 15.81
N GLY A 91 -5.34 23.94 14.57
CA GLY A 91 -6.34 22.97 14.14
C GLY A 91 -5.67 21.65 13.76
N LEU A 92 -6.27 20.54 14.19
CA LEU A 92 -5.90 19.19 13.76
C LEU A 92 -7.18 18.44 13.36
N VAL A 93 -7.15 17.83 12.19
CA VAL A 93 -8.25 17.01 11.67
C VAL A 93 -7.71 15.60 11.41
N ILE A 94 -8.46 14.59 11.84
CA ILE A 94 -8.25 13.19 11.48
C ILE A 94 -9.58 12.65 11.02
N GLY A 95 -9.61 12.00 9.85
CA GLY A 95 -10.81 11.39 9.30
C GLY A 95 -10.52 10.01 8.76
N ASP A 96 -11.52 9.14 8.84
CA ASP A 96 -11.56 7.84 8.16
C ASP A 96 -12.70 7.90 7.15
N VAL A 97 -12.38 7.80 5.85
CA VAL A 97 -13.37 7.79 4.78
C VAL A 97 -13.83 6.35 4.55
N THR A 98 -15.11 6.09 4.80
CA THR A 98 -15.76 4.84 4.39
C THR A 98 -15.78 4.72 2.87
N GLY A 99 -14.92 3.86 2.32
CA GLY A 99 -14.79 3.57 0.89
C GLY A 99 -13.35 3.71 0.42
N HIS A 100 -12.92 2.82 -0.50
CA HIS A 100 -11.52 2.69 -0.92
C HIS A 100 -11.23 3.27 -2.33
N ASP A 101 -12.10 4.12 -2.85
CA ASP A 101 -12.12 4.50 -4.27
C ASP A 101 -11.90 6.01 -4.52
N LEU A 102 -11.74 6.38 -5.79
CA LEU A 102 -11.49 7.75 -6.27
C LEU A 102 -12.49 8.78 -5.71
N ASP A 103 -13.73 8.38 -5.43
CA ASP A 103 -14.76 9.23 -4.83
C ASP A 103 -14.41 9.66 -3.40
N ALA A 104 -13.73 8.81 -2.62
CA ALA A 104 -13.21 9.17 -1.31
C ALA A 104 -12.12 10.26 -1.42
N ALA A 105 -11.26 10.16 -2.44
CA ALA A 105 -10.23 11.16 -2.71
C ALA A 105 -10.81 12.52 -3.13
N ILE A 106 -11.92 12.52 -3.88
CA ILE A 106 -12.63 13.74 -4.25
C ILE A 106 -13.26 14.40 -3.02
N ALA A 107 -13.89 13.62 -2.13
CA ALA A 107 -14.45 14.14 -0.88
C ALA A 107 -13.37 14.76 0.03
N MET A 108 -12.18 14.12 0.12
CA MET A 108 -11.03 14.67 0.84
C MET A 108 -10.58 16.02 0.28
N SER A 109 -10.49 16.16 -1.06
CA SER A 109 -10.08 17.42 -1.68
C SER A 109 -11.07 18.57 -1.39
N GLN A 110 -12.37 18.28 -1.28
CA GLN A 110 -13.37 19.30 -0.98
C GLN A 110 -13.29 19.79 0.47
N LEU A 111 -13.15 18.88 1.43
CA LEU A 111 -13.03 19.24 2.85
C LEU A 111 -11.79 20.10 3.13
N ARG A 112 -10.67 19.80 2.45
CA ARG A 112 -9.45 20.59 2.57
C ARG A 112 -9.56 21.99 1.96
N SER A 113 -10.43 22.20 0.97
CA SER A 113 -10.64 23.52 0.36
C SER A 113 -11.55 24.45 1.16
N MET A 114 -12.18 23.94 2.22
CA MET A 114 -13.10 24.70 3.09
C MET A 114 -12.40 25.33 4.31
N PHE A 115 -11.14 25.01 4.56
CA PHE A 115 -10.29 25.56 5.63
C PHE A 115 -9.08 26.28 5.03
#